data_AF-A0A2G5T7A6-F1
#
_entry.id   AF-A0A2G5T7A6-F1
#
_cell.length_a   1.000
_cell.length_b   1.000
_cell.length_c   1.000
_cell.angle_alpha   90.00
_cell.angle_beta   90.00
_cell.angle_gamma   90.00
#
_symmetry.space_group_name_H-M   'P 1'
#
loop_
_entity.id
_entity.type
_entity.pdbx_description
1 polymer ?
#
loop_
_entity_poly.entity_id
_entity_poly.type
_entity_poly.pdbx_seq_one_letter_code
_entity_poly.pdbx_strand_id
1 'polypeptide(L)'
;MSIWIINIFLIIILPSTSYGASLATEESKDHNCTLGDGLKAISCVFKMQDFLEKVEDLNLDNKAETANFKNSCDSLQECFTSLDCKTSPTDQETSDISGMIKTYCDTIVYISTEFVECSDKLEDKSSQCFEDWDPFPEDVSKETDPVKKEEKRKLACNNFFGKDNCLKHEITTMCSEEEWKGFKNVRFLF
;
A
#
# COMPACT_ATOMS: atom_id res chain seq x y z
N MET A 1 -14.53 17.15 -10.59
CA MET A 1 -14.83 18.22 -9.61
C MET A 1 -14.24 17.75 -8.30
N SER A 2 -13.07 18.18 -7.82
CA SER A 2 -12.33 19.43 -8.06
C SER A 2 -10.83 19.22 -7.79
N ILE A 3 -10.00 19.62 -8.76
CA ILE A 3 -8.52 19.65 -8.75
C ILE A 3 -7.97 20.76 -7.82
N TRP A 4 -8.67 21.07 -6.72
CA TRP A 4 -8.40 22.27 -5.91
C TRP A 4 -7.91 22.00 -4.48
N ILE A 5 -7.72 20.74 -4.06
CA ILE A 5 -7.29 20.42 -2.69
C ILE A 5 -5.75 20.41 -2.53
N ILE A 6 -4.99 20.42 -3.62
CA ILE A 6 -3.53 20.18 -3.60
C ILE A 6 -2.68 21.42 -3.18
N ASN A 7 -3.28 22.58 -2.89
CA ASN A 7 -2.53 23.84 -2.71
C ASN A 7 -2.46 24.44 -1.29
N ILE A 8 -2.55 23.64 -0.22
CA ILE A 8 -2.49 24.17 1.17
C ILE A 8 -1.29 23.65 2.01
N PHE A 9 -0.45 22.75 1.51
CA PHE A 9 0.67 22.20 2.30
C PHE A 9 2.07 22.74 1.97
N LEU A 10 2.25 23.63 0.98
CA LEU A 10 3.59 24.02 0.49
C LEU A 10 4.14 25.37 0.97
N ILE A 11 3.51 26.06 1.92
CA ILE A 11 4.01 27.38 2.37
C ILE A 11 4.01 27.51 3.90
N ILE A 12 4.77 26.66 4.60
CA ILE A 12 5.36 27.02 5.91
C ILE A 12 6.75 26.39 6.05
N ILE A 13 7.68 26.67 5.14
CA ILE A 13 9.11 26.46 5.41
C ILE A 13 9.91 27.67 4.92
N LEU A 14 10.23 28.54 5.90
CA LEU A 14 11.37 29.49 6.00
C LEU A 14 11.24 30.82 5.24
N PRO A 15 11.77 31.95 5.78
CA PRO A 15 13.11 32.12 6.39
C PRO A 15 13.10 32.90 7.74
N SER A 16 14.11 32.98 8.61
CA SER A 16 15.55 32.69 8.61
C SER A 16 16.08 33.03 10.01
N THR A 17 17.06 32.31 10.53
CA THR A 17 18.28 32.93 11.07
C THR A 17 19.42 31.92 11.01
N SER A 18 20.51 32.36 10.42
CA SER A 18 21.82 31.71 10.39
C SER A 18 22.29 31.30 11.78
N TYR A 19 22.45 29.99 11.98
CA TYR A 19 23.68 29.44 12.53
C TYR A 19 24.03 28.23 11.69
N GLY A 20 25.16 28.30 11.00
CA GLY A 20 25.84 27.11 10.52
C GLY A 20 26.26 26.29 11.74
N ALA A 21 25.35 25.50 12.27
CA ALA A 21 25.63 24.43 13.19
C ALA A 21 25.53 23.15 12.35
N SER A 22 26.65 22.45 12.24
CA SER A 22 26.70 21.07 11.79
C SER A 22 25.51 20.30 12.37
N LEU A 23 24.64 19.76 11.52
CA LEU A 23 23.51 18.88 11.89
C LEU A 23 23.98 17.51 12.41
N ALA A 24 25.15 17.48 13.03
CA ALA A 24 25.62 16.32 13.74
C ALA A 24 25.59 16.64 15.23
N THR A 25 24.76 15.86 15.93
CA THR A 25 24.89 15.45 17.32
C THR A 25 24.22 16.33 18.40
N GLU A 26 23.04 15.87 18.84
CA GLU A 26 22.84 15.60 20.28
C GLU A 26 21.90 14.39 20.53
N GLU A 27 21.03 14.02 19.59
CA GLU A 27 20.27 12.73 19.64
C GLU A 27 21.01 11.53 19.04
N SER A 28 22.16 11.72 18.40
CA SER A 28 22.87 10.66 17.67
C SER A 28 23.78 9.77 18.52
N LYS A 29 23.73 9.86 19.85
CA LYS A 29 24.65 9.08 20.71
C LYS A 29 24.23 7.63 20.89
N ASP A 30 23.01 7.26 20.50
CA ASP A 30 22.46 5.92 20.72
C ASP A 30 22.31 5.06 19.44
N HIS A 31 22.57 5.65 18.26
CA HIS A 31 22.48 4.97 16.98
C HIS A 31 23.84 5.05 16.27
N ASN A 32 24.53 3.91 16.16
CA ASN A 32 25.81 3.76 15.47
C ASN A 32 25.64 3.93 13.94
N CYS A 33 25.21 5.10 13.47
CA CYS A 33 24.93 5.35 12.06
C CYS A 33 25.92 6.35 11.46
N THR A 34 26.28 6.12 10.20
CA THR A 34 27.23 6.93 9.43
C THR A 34 26.52 7.91 8.50
N LEU A 35 27.25 8.90 7.97
CA LEU A 35 26.75 9.76 6.90
C LEU A 35 26.29 8.96 5.67
N GLY A 36 26.97 7.84 5.38
CA GLY A 36 26.59 6.94 4.29
C GLY A 36 25.20 6.32 4.51
N ASP A 37 24.86 5.99 5.75
CA ASP A 37 23.54 5.46 6.10
C ASP A 37 22.45 6.51 5.93
N GLY A 38 22.74 7.77 6.29
CA GLY A 38 21.85 8.90 6.01
C GLY A 38 21.57 9.10 4.52
N LEU A 39 22.60 8.98 3.67
CA LEU A 39 22.43 9.07 2.21
C LEU A 39 21.62 7.90 1.64
N LYS A 40 21.82 6.68 2.15
CA LYS A 40 20.99 5.52 1.78
C LYS A 40 19.52 5.74 2.17
N ALA A 41 19.26 6.22 3.38
CA ALA A 41 17.91 6.52 3.84
C ALA A 41 17.21 7.54 2.94
N ILE A 42 17.91 8.63 2.57
CA ILE A 42 17.39 9.63 1.62
C ILE A 42 17.11 8.99 0.24
N SER A 43 17.99 8.10 -0.24
CA SER A 43 17.73 7.37 -1.49
C SER A 43 16.47 6.50 -1.41
N CYS A 44 16.16 5.91 -0.25
CA CYS A 44 14.93 5.14 -0.07
C CYS A 44 13.69 6.04 -0.06
N VAL A 45 13.78 7.26 0.46
CA VAL A 45 12.69 8.25 0.38
C VAL A 45 12.38 8.59 -1.08
N PHE A 46 13.39 8.78 -1.93
CA PHE A 46 13.15 9.02 -3.37
C PHE A 46 12.52 7.81 -4.07
N LYS A 47 12.96 6.59 -3.75
CA LYS A 47 12.32 5.36 -4.27
C LYS A 47 10.89 5.20 -3.76
N MET A 48 10.58 5.65 -2.54
CA MET A 48 9.21 5.68 -2.03
C MET A 48 8.34 6.63 -2.84
N GLN A 49 8.85 7.84 -3.16
CA GLN A 49 8.11 8.79 -3.98
C GLN A 49 7.80 8.22 -5.37
N ASP A 50 8.80 7.61 -6.03
CA ASP A 50 8.63 6.92 -7.31
C ASP A 50 7.62 5.75 -7.23
N PHE A 51 7.64 5.00 -6.13
CA PHE A 51 6.63 3.98 -5.88
C PHE A 51 5.22 4.57 -5.74
N LEU A 52 5.04 5.65 -4.96
CA LEU A 52 3.74 6.29 -4.76
C LEU A 52 3.17 6.88 -6.05
N GLU A 53 4.00 7.49 -6.89
CA GLU A 53 3.59 7.97 -8.21
C GLU A 53 3.06 6.81 -9.08
N LYS A 54 3.77 5.67 -9.08
CA LYS A 54 3.32 4.47 -9.80
C LYS A 54 2.09 3.81 -9.22
N VAL A 55 1.82 3.96 -7.91
CA VAL A 55 0.56 3.53 -7.30
C VAL A 55 -0.61 4.35 -7.86
N GLU A 56 -0.43 5.67 -7.99
CA GLU A 56 -1.47 6.59 -8.46
C GLU A 56 -1.84 6.33 -9.93
N ASP A 57 -0.84 6.05 -10.77
CA ASP A 57 -1.02 5.87 -12.21
C ASP A 57 -1.26 4.41 -12.64
N LEU A 58 -1.32 3.45 -11.71
CA LEU A 58 -1.34 2.02 -12.04
C LEU A 58 -2.63 1.59 -12.75
N ASN A 59 -2.51 1.14 -14.00
CA ASN A 59 -3.52 0.32 -14.66
C ASN A 59 -3.13 -1.17 -14.64
N LEU A 60 -3.90 -1.99 -13.92
CA LEU A 60 -3.64 -3.43 -13.77
C LEU A 60 -3.76 -4.21 -15.09
N ASP A 61 -4.56 -3.71 -16.03
CA ASP A 61 -4.75 -4.33 -17.35
C ASP A 61 -3.55 -4.06 -18.27
N ASN A 62 -2.75 -3.04 -17.96
CA ASN A 62 -1.55 -2.70 -18.72
C ASN A 62 -0.33 -3.44 -18.18
N LYS A 63 0.04 -4.53 -18.87
CA LYS A 63 1.21 -5.35 -18.52
C LYS A 63 2.52 -4.56 -18.35
N ALA A 64 2.72 -3.49 -19.11
CA ALA A 64 3.94 -2.67 -19.00
C ALA A 64 3.93 -1.85 -17.69
N GLU A 65 2.79 -1.30 -17.31
CA GLU A 65 2.63 -0.56 -16.06
C GLU A 65 2.74 -1.48 -14.85
N THR A 66 2.09 -2.65 -14.89
CA THR A 66 2.22 -3.69 -13.87
C THR A 66 3.67 -4.14 -13.68
N ALA A 67 4.43 -4.34 -14.77
CA ALA A 67 5.85 -4.69 -14.69
C ALA A 67 6.69 -3.55 -14.07
N ASN A 68 6.42 -2.29 -14.46
CA ASN A 68 7.09 -1.13 -13.89
C ASN A 68 6.79 -0.95 -12.40
N PHE A 69 5.54 -1.16 -12.00
CA PHE A 69 5.12 -1.16 -10.61
C PHE A 69 5.85 -2.23 -9.81
N LYS A 70 5.89 -3.48 -10.31
CA LYS A 70 6.65 -4.57 -9.68
C LYS A 70 8.13 -4.21 -9.49
N ASN A 71 8.77 -3.64 -10.49
CA ASN A 71 10.18 -3.24 -10.38
C ASN A 71 10.40 -2.18 -9.28
N SER A 72 9.39 -1.32 -9.06
CA SER A 72 9.44 -0.27 -8.04
C SER A 72 9.24 -0.83 -6.66
N CYS A 73 8.37 -1.84 -6.53
CA CYS A 73 8.24 -2.67 -5.34
C CYS A 73 9.56 -3.34 -4.96
N ASP A 74 10.18 -4.08 -5.89
CA ASP A 74 11.44 -4.77 -5.67
C ASP A 74 12.53 -3.77 -5.24
N SER A 75 12.66 -2.66 -5.98
CA SER A 75 13.63 -1.61 -5.69
C SER A 75 13.42 -0.95 -4.31
N LEU A 76 12.17 -0.72 -3.91
CA LEU A 76 11.86 -0.06 -2.65
C LEU A 76 12.11 -1.00 -1.46
N GLN A 77 11.67 -2.25 -1.59
CA GLN A 77 11.89 -3.29 -0.60
C GLN A 77 13.38 -3.56 -0.38
N GLU A 78 14.16 -3.67 -1.46
CA GLU A 78 15.61 -3.80 -1.38
C GLU A 78 16.24 -2.61 -0.66
N CYS A 79 15.75 -1.39 -0.92
CA CYS A 79 16.27 -0.19 -0.27
C CYS A 79 16.08 -0.23 1.24
N PHE A 80 14.85 -0.46 1.73
CA PHE A 80 14.57 -0.53 3.16
C PHE A 80 15.28 -1.70 3.85
N THR A 81 15.41 -2.85 3.18
CA THR A 81 16.14 -4.00 3.72
C THR A 81 17.63 -3.71 3.86
N SER A 82 18.19 -2.82 3.02
CA SER A 82 19.61 -2.43 3.05
C SER A 82 19.96 -1.33 4.06
N LEU A 83 18.96 -0.81 4.79
CA LEU A 83 19.19 0.17 5.85
C LEU A 83 19.69 -0.53 7.11
N ASP A 84 21.00 -0.63 7.25
CA ASP A 84 21.67 -1.27 8.40
C ASP A 84 21.68 -0.39 9.67
N CYS A 85 21.25 0.88 9.56
CA CYS A 85 21.15 1.79 10.68
C CYS A 85 19.95 1.40 11.54
N LYS A 86 20.22 0.64 12.61
CA LYS A 86 19.24 0.39 13.67
C LYS A 86 19.00 1.69 14.43
N THR A 87 17.99 2.41 14.00
CA THR A 87 17.21 3.23 14.92
C THR A 87 16.61 2.25 15.97
N SER A 88 16.37 2.71 17.20
CA SER A 88 16.22 1.94 18.45
C SER A 88 15.57 0.54 18.32
N PRO A 89 15.90 -0.46 19.18
CA PRO A 89 15.16 -1.73 19.26
C PRO A 89 13.64 -1.61 19.49
N THR A 90 13.13 -0.40 19.73
CA THR A 90 11.70 -0.04 19.79
C THR A 90 11.11 0.47 18.47
N ASP A 91 11.88 0.53 17.38
CA ASP A 91 11.46 1.15 16.13
C ASP A 91 10.67 0.18 15.27
N GLN A 92 9.49 -0.07 15.78
CA GLN A 92 8.45 -0.87 15.15
C GLN A 92 7.91 -0.14 13.91
N GLU A 93 7.94 1.20 13.87
CA GLU A 93 7.41 2.01 12.77
C GLU A 93 8.07 1.73 11.40
N THR A 94 9.40 1.57 11.34
CA THR A 94 10.10 1.28 10.07
C THR A 94 9.82 -0.14 9.57
N SER A 95 9.69 -1.09 10.51
CA SER A 95 9.25 -2.46 10.23
C SER A 95 7.81 -2.50 9.73
N ASP A 96 6.93 -1.67 10.30
CA ASP A 96 5.51 -1.61 9.94
C ASP A 96 5.32 -1.03 8.53
N ILE A 97 6.03 0.05 8.17
CA ILE A 97 5.97 0.64 6.82
C ILE A 97 6.48 -0.34 5.76
N SER A 98 7.66 -0.95 5.97
CA SER A 98 8.20 -1.94 5.03
C SER A 98 7.28 -3.15 4.88
N GLY A 99 6.63 -3.58 5.97
CA GLY A 99 5.65 -4.65 5.96
C GLY A 99 4.39 -4.32 5.15
N MET A 100 3.87 -3.10 5.30
CA MET A 100 2.72 -2.59 4.52
C MET A 100 3.04 -2.52 3.02
N ILE A 101 4.19 -1.94 2.66
CA ILE A 101 4.63 -1.85 1.26
C ILE A 101 4.75 -3.24 0.65
N LYS A 102 5.46 -4.15 1.34
CA LYS A 102 5.61 -5.52 0.86
C LYS A 102 4.26 -6.18 0.64
N THR A 103 3.35 -6.03 1.60
CA THR A 103 2.00 -6.60 1.51
C THR A 103 1.25 -6.05 0.29
N TYR A 104 1.41 -4.76 -0.03
CA TYR A 104 0.73 -4.12 -1.16
C TYR A 104 1.31 -4.60 -2.48
N CYS A 105 2.63 -4.63 -2.56
CA CYS A 105 3.38 -5.16 -3.68
C CYS A 105 3.02 -6.61 -3.98
N ASP A 106 3.07 -7.50 -2.98
CA ASP A 106 2.72 -8.91 -3.13
C ASP A 106 1.27 -9.07 -3.65
N THR A 107 0.34 -8.24 -3.14
CA THR A 107 -1.07 -8.25 -3.51
C THR A 107 -1.29 -7.90 -4.97
N ILE A 108 -0.77 -6.76 -5.38
CA ILE A 108 -0.94 -6.25 -6.74
C ILE A 108 -0.25 -7.17 -7.75
N VAL A 109 0.96 -7.65 -7.43
CA VAL A 109 1.67 -8.62 -8.28
C VAL A 109 0.85 -9.91 -8.42
N TYR A 110 0.36 -10.47 -7.31
CA TYR A 110 -0.48 -11.67 -7.37
C TYR A 110 -1.71 -11.48 -8.26
N ILE A 111 -2.47 -10.41 -8.05
CA ILE A 111 -3.70 -10.12 -8.81
C ILE A 111 -3.41 -10.01 -10.31
N SER A 112 -2.34 -9.31 -10.66
CA SER A 112 -2.00 -8.97 -12.05
C SER A 112 -1.18 -10.03 -12.79
N THR A 113 -0.62 -11.03 -12.10
CA THR A 113 0.16 -12.10 -12.74
C THR A 113 -0.40 -13.50 -12.52
N GLU A 114 -0.73 -13.84 -11.28
CA GLU A 114 -1.13 -15.20 -10.91
C GLU A 114 -2.65 -15.39 -10.96
N PHE A 115 -3.42 -14.35 -10.66
CA PHE A 115 -4.88 -14.39 -10.62
C PHE A 115 -5.54 -13.83 -11.88
N VAL A 116 -4.76 -13.24 -12.80
CA VAL A 116 -5.28 -12.49 -13.96
C VAL A 116 -6.27 -13.29 -14.81
N GLU A 117 -5.98 -14.58 -15.09
CA GLU A 117 -6.89 -15.42 -15.88
C GLU A 117 -8.24 -15.67 -15.18
N CYS A 118 -8.27 -15.67 -13.84
CA CYS A 118 -9.52 -15.76 -13.09
C CYS A 118 -10.23 -14.41 -13.03
N SER A 119 -9.49 -13.31 -12.88
CA SER A 119 -10.03 -11.94 -12.93
C SER A 119 -10.78 -11.72 -14.25
N ASP A 120 -10.14 -12.01 -15.38
CA ASP A 120 -10.73 -11.88 -16.72
C ASP A 120 -12.05 -12.63 -16.82
N LYS A 121 -12.12 -13.86 -16.29
CA LYS A 121 -13.36 -14.66 -16.28
C LYS A 121 -14.46 -14.02 -15.43
N LEU A 122 -14.14 -13.50 -14.25
CA LEU A 122 -15.09 -12.85 -13.36
C LEU A 122 -15.66 -11.57 -14.00
N GLU A 123 -14.79 -10.79 -14.62
CA GLU A 123 -15.14 -9.57 -15.37
C GLU A 123 -16.03 -9.88 -16.57
N ASP A 124 -15.66 -10.88 -17.39
CA ASP A 124 -16.43 -11.33 -18.55
C ASP A 124 -17.82 -11.84 -18.18
N LYS A 125 -17.98 -12.43 -17.00
CA LYS A 125 -19.30 -12.84 -16.50
C LYS A 125 -20.17 -11.65 -16.12
N SER A 126 -19.57 -10.54 -15.69
CA SER A 126 -20.26 -9.31 -15.24
C SER A 126 -21.40 -9.65 -14.27
N SER A 127 -21.07 -10.42 -13.23
CA SER A 127 -22.06 -10.84 -12.23
C SER A 127 -22.42 -9.66 -11.33
N GLN A 128 -23.63 -9.65 -10.79
CA GLN A 128 -24.01 -8.66 -9.76
C GLN A 128 -23.08 -8.73 -8.54
N CYS A 129 -22.57 -9.92 -8.20
CA CYS A 129 -21.64 -10.07 -7.08
C CYS A 129 -20.34 -9.29 -7.32
N PHE A 130 -19.79 -9.40 -8.52
CA PHE A 130 -18.54 -8.74 -8.90
C PHE A 130 -18.74 -7.24 -9.13
N GLU A 131 -19.85 -6.83 -9.76
CA GLU A 131 -20.17 -5.40 -9.97
C GLU A 131 -20.44 -4.65 -8.66
N ASP A 132 -21.09 -5.30 -7.68
CA ASP A 132 -21.36 -4.71 -6.36
C ASP A 132 -20.19 -4.88 -5.37
N TRP A 133 -19.12 -5.56 -5.77
CA TRP A 133 -18.03 -5.85 -4.85
C TRP A 133 -17.18 -4.60 -4.59
N ASP A 134 -17.31 -4.10 -3.37
CA ASP A 134 -16.48 -3.01 -2.84
C ASP A 134 -15.81 -3.47 -1.53
N PRO A 135 -14.54 -3.89 -1.56
CA PRO A 135 -13.81 -4.31 -0.37
C PRO A 135 -13.46 -3.14 0.57
N PHE A 136 -13.48 -1.89 0.09
CA PHE A 136 -13.05 -0.71 0.84
C PHE A 136 -14.03 0.47 0.67
N PRO A 137 -15.27 0.34 1.20
CA PRO A 137 -16.30 1.33 0.94
C PRO A 137 -15.99 2.70 1.53
N GLU A 138 -16.05 3.73 0.67
CA GLU A 138 -15.69 5.11 1.02
C GLU A 138 -16.56 5.70 2.14
N ASP A 139 -17.77 5.16 2.34
CA ASP A 139 -18.71 5.67 3.34
C ASP A 139 -18.29 5.35 4.78
N VAL A 140 -17.34 4.42 4.97
CA VAL A 140 -16.70 4.12 6.26
C VAL A 140 -15.74 5.25 6.64
N SER A 141 -14.93 5.75 5.70
CA SER A 141 -13.94 6.79 5.98
C SER A 141 -14.59 8.16 6.21
N LYS A 142 -15.70 8.43 5.50
CA LYS A 142 -16.49 9.67 5.59
C LYS A 142 -17.39 9.74 6.83
N GLU A 143 -17.66 8.63 7.50
CA GLU A 143 -18.48 8.62 8.72
C GLU A 143 -17.71 9.23 9.89
N THR A 144 -18.31 10.25 10.52
CA THR A 144 -17.73 10.99 11.64
C THR A 144 -18.21 10.50 12.99
N ASP A 145 -19.38 9.86 13.04
CA ASP A 145 -19.88 9.25 14.28
C ASP A 145 -19.10 7.96 14.58
N PRO A 146 -18.44 7.85 15.75
CA PRO A 146 -17.56 6.72 16.05
C PRO A 146 -18.31 5.38 16.16
N VAL A 147 -19.56 5.39 16.62
CA VAL A 147 -20.36 4.17 16.76
C VAL A 147 -20.79 3.67 15.39
N LYS A 148 -21.33 4.57 14.55
CA LYS A 148 -21.71 4.22 13.18
C LYS A 148 -20.51 3.82 12.33
N LYS A 149 -19.37 4.50 12.51
CA LYS A 149 -18.13 4.15 11.81
C LYS A 149 -17.69 2.71 12.16
N GLU A 150 -17.78 2.34 13.42
CA GLU A 150 -17.47 0.98 13.87
C GLU A 150 -18.44 -0.05 13.30
N GLU A 151 -19.74 0.24 13.29
CA GLU A 151 -20.77 -0.62 12.71
C GLU A 151 -20.55 -0.83 11.21
N LYS A 152 -20.28 0.24 10.46
CA LYS A 152 -19.96 0.18 9.03
C LYS A 152 -18.67 -0.59 8.77
N ARG A 153 -17.62 -0.36 9.57
CA ARG A 153 -16.36 -1.11 9.47
C ARG A 153 -16.60 -2.60 9.65
N LYS A 154 -17.34 -3.00 10.68
CA LYS A 154 -17.70 -4.42 10.90
C LYS A 154 -18.48 -5.00 9.74
N LEU A 155 -19.43 -4.25 9.19
CA LEU A 155 -20.22 -4.68 8.04
C LEU A 155 -19.34 -4.87 6.79
N ALA A 156 -18.44 -3.92 6.51
CA ALA A 156 -17.48 -4.01 5.42
C ALA A 156 -16.55 -5.23 5.59
N CYS A 157 -16.00 -5.46 6.79
CA CYS A 157 -15.20 -6.65 7.07
C CYS A 157 -15.98 -7.97 6.88
N ASN A 158 -17.25 -8.02 7.28
CA ASN A 158 -18.08 -9.21 7.09
C ASN A 158 -18.43 -9.48 5.62
N ASN A 159 -18.57 -8.41 4.82
CA ASN A 159 -18.87 -8.47 3.41
C ASN A 159 -17.63 -8.29 2.53
N PHE A 160 -16.44 -8.49 3.10
CA PHE A 160 -15.18 -8.21 2.42
C PHE A 160 -15.07 -8.99 1.09
N PHE A 161 -15.55 -10.22 1.06
CA PHE A 161 -15.61 -11.08 -0.12
C PHE A 161 -16.96 -11.01 -0.85
N GLY A 162 -17.59 -9.85 -0.81
CA GLY A 162 -18.95 -9.65 -1.26
C GLY A 162 -20.00 -10.12 -0.25
N LYS A 163 -21.23 -9.66 -0.46
CA LYS A 163 -22.37 -10.04 0.36
C LYS A 163 -22.54 -11.56 0.37
N ASP A 164 -22.76 -12.13 1.55
CA ASP A 164 -22.93 -13.57 1.75
C ASP A 164 -21.75 -14.43 1.24
N ASN A 165 -20.54 -13.84 1.13
CA ASN A 165 -19.34 -14.43 0.53
C ASN A 165 -19.55 -14.88 -0.93
N CYS A 166 -20.33 -14.14 -1.70
CA CYS A 166 -20.64 -14.50 -3.09
C CYS A 166 -19.38 -14.71 -3.95
N LEU A 167 -18.31 -13.92 -3.75
CA LEU A 167 -17.08 -14.07 -4.54
C LEU A 167 -16.41 -15.42 -4.34
N LYS A 168 -16.45 -15.98 -3.13
CA LYS A 168 -15.95 -17.33 -2.90
C LYS A 168 -16.62 -18.30 -3.86
N HIS A 169 -17.95 -18.26 -3.93
CA HIS A 169 -18.71 -19.16 -4.78
C HIS A 169 -18.38 -18.95 -6.26
N GLU A 170 -18.24 -17.70 -6.70
CA GLU A 170 -17.91 -17.39 -8.10
C GLU A 170 -16.51 -17.85 -8.47
N ILE A 171 -15.50 -17.51 -7.66
CA ILE A 171 -14.10 -17.92 -7.89
C ILE A 171 -13.98 -19.44 -7.92
N THR A 172 -14.56 -20.15 -6.97
CA THR A 172 -14.45 -21.62 -6.94
C THR A 172 -15.21 -22.31 -8.09
N THR A 173 -16.25 -21.68 -8.61
CA THR A 173 -17.05 -22.22 -9.72
C THR A 173 -16.41 -21.94 -11.08
N MET A 174 -15.85 -20.75 -11.28
CA MET A 174 -15.33 -20.29 -12.56
C MET A 174 -13.85 -20.59 -12.77
N CYS A 175 -13.13 -20.66 -11.66
CA CYS A 175 -11.69 -20.82 -11.64
C CYS A 175 -11.38 -22.11 -10.86
N SER A 176 -11.10 -22.02 -9.55
CA SER A 176 -10.81 -23.19 -8.72
C SER A 176 -10.83 -22.89 -7.22
N GLU A 177 -10.86 -23.95 -6.40
CA GLU A 177 -10.60 -23.86 -4.96
C GLU A 177 -9.18 -23.42 -4.62
N GLU A 178 -8.22 -23.59 -5.53
CA GLU A 178 -6.84 -23.14 -5.34
C GLU A 178 -6.73 -21.63 -5.56
N GLU A 179 -7.32 -21.09 -6.61
CA GLU A 179 -7.38 -19.64 -6.86
C GLU A 179 -8.14 -18.93 -5.74
N TRP A 180 -9.22 -19.51 -5.22
CA TRP A 180 -9.87 -18.97 -4.02
C TRP A 180 -8.94 -18.93 -2.80
N LYS A 181 -8.13 -19.97 -2.60
CA LYS A 181 -7.15 -19.99 -1.51
C LYS A 181 -6.06 -18.94 -1.72
N GLY A 182 -5.59 -18.75 -2.94
CA GLY A 182 -4.63 -17.69 -3.26
C GLY A 182 -5.23 -16.32 -2.96
N PHE A 183 -6.37 -16.01 -3.58
CA PHE A 183 -7.10 -14.76 -3.44
C PHE A 183 -7.38 -14.37 -1.98
N LYS A 184 -7.95 -15.28 -1.18
CA LYS A 184 -8.28 -14.98 0.22
C LYS A 184 -7.05 -14.80 1.12
N ASN A 185 -5.90 -15.36 0.74
CA ASN A 185 -4.67 -15.34 1.54
C ASN A 185 -3.78 -14.13 1.23
N VAL A 186 -4.15 -13.34 0.23
CA VAL A 186 -3.50 -12.07 -0.06
C VAL A 186 -3.62 -11.17 1.17
N ARG A 187 -2.48 -10.66 1.66
CA ARG A 187 -2.37 -10.10 3.01
C ARG A 187 -2.97 -8.69 3.15
N PHE A 188 -3.45 -8.09 2.06
CA PHE A 188 -4.24 -6.84 2.10
C PHE A 188 -5.63 -6.98 2.72
N LEU A 189 -6.07 -8.21 3.00
CA LEU A 189 -7.45 -8.51 3.40
C LEU A 189 -7.61 -8.77 4.92
N PHE A 190 -6.55 -8.63 5.73
CA PHE A 190 -6.55 -8.85 7.18
C PHE A 190 -5.60 -7.95 7.97
#